data_AF-A0A964BL51-F1
#
_entry.id   AF-A0A964BL51-F1
#
_cell.length_a   1.000
_cell.length_b   1.000
_cell.length_c   1.000
_cell.angle_alpha   90.00
_cell.angle_beta   90.00
_cell.angle_gamma   90.00
#
_symmetry.space_group_name_H-M   'P 1'
#
loop_
_entity.id
_entity.type
_entity.pdbx_description
1 polymer ?
#
loop_
_entity_poly.entity_id
_entity_poly.type
_entity_poly.pdbx_seq_one_letter_code
_entity_poly.pdbx_strand_id
1 'polypeptide(L)'
;MDLESIRVGQVFRCGDRLFRCTDKGQRVVVAIRVDCVTVASNDGRTWSLTGEQAEAEGWFNGPPYAVAETVFDEDDLTVCEPLD
;
A
#
# COMPACT_ATOMS: atom_id res chain seq x y z
N MET A 1 1.29 8.38 13.01
CA MET A 1 0.29 7.34 13.36
C MET A 1 0.96 6.30 14.24
N ASP A 2 0.25 5.65 15.16
CA ASP A 2 0.85 4.61 16.02
C ASP A 2 0.66 3.20 15.45
N LEU A 3 1.71 2.37 15.50
CA LEU A 3 1.70 0.98 15.04
C LEU A 3 0.54 0.17 15.62
N GLU A 4 0.26 0.34 16.92
CA GLU A 4 -0.79 -0.37 17.64
C GLU A 4 -2.19 -0.12 17.06
N SER A 5 -2.42 1.06 16.47
CA SER A 5 -3.71 1.45 15.90
C SER A 5 -4.00 0.82 14.53
N ILE A 6 -2.97 0.38 13.80
CA ILE A 6 -3.10 -0.17 12.44
C ILE A 6 -3.67 -1.58 12.47
N ARG A 7 -4.60 -1.87 11.56
CA ARG A 7 -5.19 -3.20 11.33
C ARG A 7 -4.96 -3.67 9.90
N VAL A 8 -4.82 -4.97 9.69
CA VAL A 8 -4.83 -5.56 8.34
C VAL A 8 -6.13 -5.19 7.64
N GLY A 9 -6.02 -4.76 6.38
CA GLY A 9 -7.12 -4.24 5.57
C GLY A 9 -7.39 -2.73 5.73
N GLN A 10 -6.83 -2.09 6.76
CA GLN A 10 -6.99 -0.65 6.97
C GLN A 10 -6.17 0.14 5.94
N VAL A 11 -6.78 1.19 5.40
CA VAL A 11 -6.10 2.18 4.56
C VAL A 11 -5.61 3.34 5.43
N PHE A 12 -4.38 3.78 5.20
CA PHE A 12 -3.78 4.94 5.85
C PHE A 12 -3.03 5.78 4.82
N ARG A 13 -2.80 7.06 5.13
CA ARG A 13 -2.02 7.96 4.29
C ARG A 13 -0.60 8.06 4.81
N CYS A 14 0.38 8.06 3.91
CA CYS A 14 1.75 8.42 4.25
C CYS A 14 2.31 9.36 3.19
N GLY A 15 2.58 10.62 3.58
CA GLY A 15 2.83 11.69 2.63
C GLY A 15 1.63 11.92 1.69
N ASP A 16 1.86 11.86 0.39
CA ASP A 16 0.84 12.04 -0.65
C ASP A 16 0.20 10.73 -1.14
N ARG A 17 0.53 9.59 -0.51
CA ARG A 17 0.17 8.24 -0.99
C ARG A 17 -0.76 7.54 -0.03
N LEU A 18 -1.61 6.67 -0.56
CA LEU A 18 -2.50 5.83 0.23
C LEU A 18 -2.00 4.40 0.22
N PHE A 19 -1.94 3.79 1.41
CA PHE A 19 -1.48 2.44 1.60
C PHE A 19 -2.53 1.61 2.33
N ARG A 20 -2.73 0.36 1.93
CA ARG A 20 -3.56 -0.61 2.64
C ARG A 20 -2.66 -1.63 3.34
N CYS A 21 -2.78 -1.72 4.65
CA CYS A 21 -2.05 -2.70 5.46
C CYS A 21 -2.43 -4.13 5.02
N THR A 22 -1.42 -4.94 4.69
CA THR A 22 -1.56 -6.35 4.30
C THR A 22 -1.07 -7.30 5.38
N ASP A 23 -0.10 -6.88 6.19
CA ASP A 23 0.38 -7.60 7.37
C ASP A 23 0.85 -6.63 8.46
N LYS A 24 0.78 -7.07 9.72
CA LYS A 24 1.27 -6.30 10.87
C LYS A 24 2.10 -7.20 11.77
N GLY A 25 3.38 -6.87 11.88
CA GLY A 25 4.29 -7.44 12.85
C GLY A 25 4.31 -6.64 14.16
N GLN A 26 5.24 -7.01 15.05
CA GLN A 26 5.43 -6.31 16.33
C GLN A 26 6.12 -4.95 16.19
N ARG A 27 6.85 -4.73 15.10
CA ARG A 27 7.67 -3.52 14.88
C ARG A 27 7.48 -2.89 13.51
N VAL A 28 6.73 -3.57 12.63
CA VAL A 28 6.59 -3.16 11.23
C VAL A 28 5.17 -3.40 10.75
N VAL A 29 4.77 -2.60 9.76
CA VAL A 29 3.58 -2.81 8.94
C VAL A 29 4.03 -3.09 7.52
N VAL A 30 3.44 -4.10 6.89
CA VAL A 30 3.56 -4.33 5.46
C VAL A 30 2.30 -3.81 4.80
N ALA A 31 2.44 -3.03 3.74
CA ALA A 31 1.29 -2.43 3.05
C ALA A 31 1.53 -2.29 1.54
N ILE A 32 0.43 -2.27 0.79
CA ILE A 32 0.43 -2.02 -0.65
C ILE A 32 -0.09 -0.62 -0.94
N ARG A 33 0.47 0.06 -1.94
CA ARG A 33 -0.05 1.36 -2.40
C ARG A 33 -1.36 1.16 -3.16
N VAL A 34 -2.39 1.95 -2.83
CA VAL A 34 -3.75 1.80 -3.39
C VAL A 34 -4.29 3.04 -4.11
N ASP A 35 -3.61 4.19 -4.05
CA ASP A 35 -4.02 5.39 -4.79
C ASP A 35 -3.59 5.35 -6.26
N CYS A 36 -2.45 4.74 -6.58
CA CYS A 36 -2.02 4.48 -7.94
C CYS A 36 -1.02 3.32 -8.01
N VAL A 37 -0.90 2.74 -9.21
CA VAL A 37 0.01 1.63 -9.48
C VAL A 37 0.88 1.95 -10.67
N THR A 38 2.19 1.79 -10.53
CA THR A 38 3.12 1.85 -11.66
C THR A 38 3.25 0.48 -12.28
N VAL A 39 2.94 0.37 -13.56
CA VAL A 39 3.03 -0.86 -14.34
C VAL A 39 4.25 -0.80 -15.22
N ALA A 40 5.06 -1.86 -15.20
CA ALA A 40 6.17 -2.06 -16.12
C ALA A 40 5.87 -3.25 -17.03
N SER A 41 5.95 -3.02 -18.35
CA SER A 41 5.83 -4.09 -19.35
C SER A 41 7.20 -4.67 -19.67
N ASN A 42 7.22 -5.93 -20.14
CA ASN A 42 8.42 -6.62 -20.58
C ASN A 42 9.13 -5.92 -21.76
N ASP A 43 8.43 -5.06 -22.51
CA ASP A 43 9.00 -4.22 -23.57
C ASP A 43 9.64 -2.92 -23.06
N GLY A 44 9.71 -2.74 -21.74
CA GLY A 44 10.33 -1.59 -21.07
C GLY A 44 9.43 -0.35 -20.97
N ARG A 45 8.17 -0.43 -21.38
CA ARG A 45 7.21 0.66 -21.19
C ARG A 45 6.73 0.71 -19.75
N THR A 46 6.56 1.93 -19.24
CA THR A 46 6.01 2.20 -17.92
C THR A 46 4.81 3.13 -18.04
N TRP A 47 3.72 2.79 -17.36
CA TRP A 47 2.54 3.67 -17.23
C TRP A 47 1.96 3.55 -15.83
N SER A 48 1.00 4.42 -15.52
CA SER A 48 0.31 4.41 -14.24
C SER A 48 -1.15 4.04 -14.42
N LEU A 49 -1.67 3.22 -13.52
CA LEU A 49 -3.11 3.01 -13.31
C LEU A 49 -3.56 3.80 -12.09
N THR A 50 -4.79 4.32 -12.12
CA THR A 50 -5.44 4.81 -10.89
C THR A 50 -5.72 3.65 -9.95
N GLY A 51 -5.93 3.94 -8.66
CA GLY A 51 -6.39 2.93 -7.70
C GLY A 51 -7.65 2.19 -8.15
N GLU A 52 -8.63 2.92 -8.70
CA GLU A 52 -9.88 2.33 -9.20
C GLU A 52 -9.65 1.36 -10.37
N GLN A 53 -8.78 1.71 -11.33
CA GLN A 53 -8.43 0.83 -12.44
C GLN A 53 -7.73 -0.44 -11.95
N ALA A 54 -6.76 -0.29 -11.05
CA ALA A 54 -6.03 -1.42 -10.49
C ALA A 54 -6.93 -2.35 -9.65
N GLU A 55 -7.86 -1.79 -8.87
CA GLU A 55 -8.87 -2.55 -8.12
C GLU A 55 -9.81 -3.31 -9.06
N ALA A 56 -10.30 -2.68 -10.13
CA ALA A 56 -11.16 -3.33 -11.12
C ALA A 56 -10.47 -4.51 -11.84
N GLU A 57 -9.16 -4.43 -12.04
CA GLU A 57 -8.35 -5.53 -12.57
C GLU A 57 -7.96 -6.57 -11.49
N GLY A 58 -8.32 -6.35 -10.23
CA GLY A 58 -8.05 -7.25 -9.12
C GLY A 58 -6.60 -7.26 -8.63
N TRP A 59 -5.82 -6.22 -8.91
CA TRP A 59 -4.40 -6.15 -8.55
C TRP A 59 -4.15 -6.16 -7.03
N PHE A 60 -5.15 -5.71 -6.28
CA PHE A 60 -5.14 -5.68 -4.83
C PHE A 60 -5.76 -6.95 -4.22
N ASN A 61 -6.12 -7.96 -5.01
CA ASN A 61 -6.53 -9.27 -4.51
C ASN A 61 -5.30 -10.14 -4.30
N GLY A 62 -5.06 -10.58 -3.07
CA GLY A 62 -3.93 -11.42 -2.71
C GLY A 62 -4.19 -12.25 -1.46
N PRO A 63 -3.17 -12.96 -0.94
CA PRO A 63 -1.82 -13.09 -1.51
C PRO A 63 -1.73 -14.11 -2.69
N PRO A 64 -0.79 -13.92 -3.65
CA PRO A 64 0.08 -12.75 -3.81
C PRO A 64 -0.65 -11.56 -4.45
N TYR A 65 -0.32 -10.34 -4.05
CA TYR A 65 -0.78 -9.12 -4.71
C TYR A 65 -0.02 -8.89 -6.02
N ALA A 66 -0.64 -8.23 -7.01
CA ALA A 66 0.04 -7.85 -8.25
C ALA A 66 0.95 -6.62 -8.10
N VAL A 67 0.85 -5.92 -6.97
CA VAL A 67 1.66 -4.75 -6.63
C VAL A 67 2.72 -5.07 -5.58
N ALA A 68 3.79 -4.28 -5.59
CA ALA A 68 4.85 -4.40 -4.60
C ALA A 68 4.37 -3.98 -3.20
N GLU A 69 4.78 -4.75 -2.19
CA GLU A 69 4.60 -4.41 -0.79
C GLU A 69 5.71 -3.44 -0.33
N THR A 70 5.34 -2.53 0.57
CA THR A 70 6.23 -1.60 1.26
C THR A 70 6.21 -1.94 2.75
N VAL A 71 7.39 -2.00 3.36
CA VAL A 71 7.54 -2.21 4.80
C VAL A 71 7.75 -0.85 5.46
N PHE A 72 6.93 -0.56 6.47
CA PHE A 72 6.99 0.63 7.31
C PHE A 72 7.42 0.21 8.71
N ASP A 73 8.50 0.78 9.23
CA ASP A 73 8.86 0.63 10.64
C ASP A 73 8.24 1.75 11.51
N GLU A 74 8.62 1.79 12.79
CA GLU A 74 8.11 2.79 13.74
C GLU A 74 8.46 4.23 13.34
N ASP A 75 9.64 4.46 12.76
CA ASP A 75 10.09 5.77 12.32
C ASP A 75 9.32 6.21 11.06
N ASP A 76 9.10 5.29 10.10
CA ASP A 76 8.31 5.57 8.90
C ASP A 76 6.87 6.00 9.24
N LEU A 77 6.26 5.40 10.27
CA LEU A 77 4.87 5.67 10.66
C LEU A 77 4.67 7.05 11.31
N THR A 78 5.75 7.74 11.70
CA THR A 78 5.69 9.09 12.31
C THR A 78 5.10 10.13 11.36
N VAL A 79 5.29 9.96 10.05
CA VAL A 79 4.76 10.86 9.00
C VAL A 79 3.49 10.35 8.33
N CYS A 80 2.94 9.24 8.83
CA CYS A 80 1.69 8.68 8.34
C CYS A 80 0.49 9.07 9.24
N GLU A 81 -0.71 9.06 8.68
CA GLU A 81 -1.97 9.39 9.36
C GLU A 81 -3.08 8.38 8.99
N PRO A 82 -3.99 8.07 9.93
CA PRO A 82 -5.18 7.28 9.61
C PRO A 82 -6.07 8.02 8.59
N LEU A 83 -6.79 7.26 7.77
CA LEU A 83 -7.94 7.78 7.02
C LEU A 83 -9.19 7.48 7.82
N ASP A 84 -9.97 8.51 8.15
CA ASP A 84 -11.30 8.40 8.77
C ASP A 84 -12.33 7.77 7.84
#